data_AF-A0AA37S8B0-F1
#
_entry.id   AF-A0AA37S8B0-F1
#
_cell.length_a   1.000
_cell.length_b   1.000
_cell.length_c   1.000
_cell.angle_alpha   90.00
_cell.angle_beta   90.00
_cell.angle_gamma   90.00
#
_symmetry.space_group_name_H-M   'P 1'
#
loop_
_entity.id
_entity.type
_entity.pdbx_description
1 polymer ?
#
loop_
_entity_poly.entity_id
_entity_poly.type
_entity_poly.pdbx_seq_one_letter_code
_entity_poly.pdbx_strand_id
1 'polypeptide(L)'
;MIILLLGSCLLILGVLSIRFPDISKALSNYDSVQWHRLGSPAGYSFSDLGNTLSLYSWLLNEGYNTCESQEVKSLCIEAHKKAVMAKYLMQVGVVLLVVGSGLALAGY
;
A
#
# COMPACT_ATOMS: atom_id res chain seq x y z
N MET A 1 -7.95 20.12 -17.57
CA MET A 1 -7.85 18.68 -17.96
C MET A 1 -6.51 17.99 -17.60
N ILE A 2 -5.34 18.57 -17.90
CA ILE A 2 -4.02 17.92 -17.64
C ILE A 2 -3.79 17.55 -16.17
N ILE A 3 -4.21 18.42 -15.24
CA ILE A 3 -4.07 18.20 -13.79
C ILE A 3 -4.83 16.94 -13.32
N LEU A 4 -6.02 16.70 -13.88
CA LEU A 4 -6.80 15.50 -13.60
C LEU A 4 -6.08 14.24 -14.10
N LEU A 5 -5.51 14.30 -15.31
CA LEU A 5 -4.78 13.19 -15.90
C LEU A 5 -3.54 12.84 -15.08
N LEU A 6 -2.81 13.86 -14.60
CA LEU A 6 -1.67 13.69 -13.71
C LEU A 6 -2.10 13.06 -12.36
N GLY A 7 -3.19 13.56 -11.76
CA GLY A 7 -3.73 13.01 -10.50
C GLY A 7 -4.15 11.55 -10.61
N SER A 8 -4.84 11.18 -11.69
CA SER A 8 -5.21 9.79 -11.99
C SER A 8 -3.99 8.90 -12.18
N CYS A 9 -2.96 9.38 -12.88
CA CYS A 9 -1.72 8.63 -13.08
C CYS A 9 -1.02 8.34 -11.75
N LEU A 10 -0.92 9.34 -10.86
CA LEU A 10 -0.33 9.18 -9.54
C LEU A 10 -1.10 8.19 -8.65
N LEU A 11 -2.43 8.19 -8.71
CA LEU A 11 -3.24 7.18 -8.00
C LEU A 11 -2.93 5.77 -8.49
N ILE A 12 -2.91 5.55 -9.81
CA ILE A 12 -2.63 4.24 -10.39
C ILE A 12 -1.23 3.79 -10.00
N LEU A 13 -0.22 4.66 -10.12
CA LEU A 13 1.16 4.35 -9.70
C LEU A 13 1.25 4.03 -8.20
N GLY A 14 0.52 4.77 -7.36
CA GLY A 14 0.41 4.49 -5.92
C GLY A 14 -0.14 3.08 -5.65
N VAL A 15 -1.24 2.71 -6.29
CA VAL A 15 -1.86 1.37 -6.11
C VAL A 15 -0.96 0.27 -6.64
N LEU A 16 -0.35 0.47 -7.82
CA LEU A 16 0.57 -0.50 -8.41
C LEU A 16 1.82 -0.74 -7.56
N SER A 17 2.23 0.26 -6.77
CA SER A 17 3.36 0.18 -5.84
C SER A 17 3.06 -0.66 -4.59
N ILE A 18 1.79 -0.97 -4.31
CA ILE A 18 1.39 -1.86 -3.21
C ILE A 18 1.61 -3.32 -3.63
N ARG A 19 2.83 -3.82 -3.44
CA ARG A 19 3.17 -5.24 -3.66
C ARG A 19 4.18 -5.66 -2.60
N PHE A 20 3.82 -6.70 -1.83
CA PHE A 20 4.62 -7.20 -0.72
C PHE A 20 4.68 -8.75 -0.69
N PRO A 21 5.10 -9.39 -1.80
CA PRO A 21 5.17 -10.86 -1.86
C PRO A 21 6.15 -11.45 -0.85
N ASP A 22 7.29 -10.78 -0.64
CA ASP A 22 8.34 -11.24 0.27
C ASP A 22 7.87 -11.24 1.73
N ILE A 23 7.08 -10.24 2.13
CA ILE A 23 6.50 -10.14 3.47
C ILE A 23 5.49 -11.25 3.69
N SER A 24 4.59 -11.47 2.73
CA SER A 24 3.62 -12.57 2.84
C SER A 24 4.31 -13.92 3.03
N LYS A 25 5.35 -14.20 2.23
CA LYS A 25 6.12 -15.43 2.33
C LYS A 25 6.83 -15.55 3.68
N ALA A 26 7.45 -14.47 4.15
CA ALA A 26 8.11 -14.44 5.46
C ALA A 26 7.12 -14.66 6.62
N LEU A 27 5.95 -14.01 6.58
CA LEU A 27 4.87 -14.22 7.55
C LEU A 27 4.35 -15.66 7.51
N SER A 28 4.13 -16.24 6.33
CA SER A 28 3.70 -17.63 6.22
C SER A 28 4.70 -18.62 6.84
N ASN A 29 6.00 -18.32 6.78
CA ASN A 29 7.06 -19.21 7.27
C ASN A 29 7.35 -19.04 8.77
N TYR A 30 7.32 -17.80 9.27
CA TYR A 30 7.76 -17.48 10.63
C TYR A 30 6.63 -17.11 11.59
N ASP A 31 5.48 -16.65 11.08
CA ASP A 31 4.35 -16.18 11.88
C ASP A 31 3.01 -16.46 11.18
N SER A 32 2.73 -17.76 11.01
CA SER A 32 1.57 -18.25 10.26
C SER A 32 0.23 -17.84 10.88
N VAL A 33 0.20 -17.58 12.20
CA VAL A 33 -0.98 -17.08 12.91
C VAL A 33 -1.30 -15.65 12.48
N GLN A 34 -0.30 -14.77 12.48
CA GLN A 34 -0.49 -13.40 12.02
C GLN A 34 -0.79 -13.36 10.51
N TRP A 35 -0.19 -14.25 9.73
CA TRP A 35 -0.50 -14.41 8.30
C TRP A 35 -1.97 -14.76 8.05
N HIS A 36 -2.54 -15.71 8.81
CA HIS A 36 -3.97 -16.04 8.71
C HIS A 36 -4.88 -14.91 9.18
N ARG A 37 -4.50 -14.16 10.23
CA ARG A 37 -5.27 -12.97 10.68
C ARG A 37 -5.35 -11.88 9.61
N LEU A 38 -4.33 -11.78 8.77
CA LEU A 38 -4.30 -10.84 7.64
C LEU A 38 -5.03 -11.36 6.40
N GLY A 39 -5.70 -12.51 6.50
CA GLY A 39 -6.44 -13.12 5.40
C GLY A 39 -5.58 -13.97 4.47
N SER A 40 -4.38 -14.41 4.90
CA SER A 40 -3.43 -15.18 4.08
C SER A 40 -3.11 -14.49 2.74
N PRO A 41 -2.63 -13.23 2.79
CA PRO A 41 -2.44 -12.41 1.59
C PRO A 41 -1.45 -13.07 0.64
N ALA A 42 -1.73 -13.13 -0.66
CA ALA A 42 -0.74 -13.59 -1.64
C ALA A 42 0.43 -12.59 -1.83
N GLY A 43 0.29 -11.35 -1.36
CA GLY A 43 1.28 -10.28 -1.48
C GLY A 43 1.30 -9.57 -2.83
N TYR A 44 0.40 -9.92 -3.74
CA TYR A 44 0.19 -9.25 -5.03
C TYR A 44 -1.18 -8.55 -5.05
N SER A 45 -1.18 -7.22 -5.28
CA SER A 45 -2.43 -6.41 -5.26
C SER A 45 -3.53 -6.86 -6.23
N PHE A 46 -3.22 -7.50 -7.36
CA PHE A 46 -4.26 -7.85 -8.34
C PHE A 46 -4.94 -9.19 -8.11
N SER A 47 -4.27 -10.17 -7.49
CA SER A 47 -4.88 -11.48 -7.22
C SER A 47 -5.70 -11.47 -5.93
N ASP A 48 -5.38 -10.56 -5.02
CA ASP A 48 -5.96 -10.53 -3.68
C ASP A 48 -5.92 -9.10 -3.10
N LEU A 49 -6.66 -8.21 -3.75
CA LEU A 49 -6.67 -6.79 -3.42
C LEU A 49 -7.08 -6.57 -1.95
N GLY A 50 -8.06 -7.32 -1.45
CA GLY A 50 -8.57 -7.20 -0.07
C GLY A 50 -7.53 -7.57 0.99
N ASN A 51 -6.89 -8.73 0.85
CA ASN A 51 -5.90 -9.15 1.85
C ASN A 51 -4.58 -8.39 1.70
N THR A 52 -4.22 -7.97 0.48
CA THR A 52 -3.07 -7.09 0.25
C THR A 52 -3.28 -5.71 0.88
N LEU A 53 -4.51 -5.18 0.84
CA LEU A 53 -4.85 -3.93 1.54
C LEU A 53 -4.78 -4.11 3.06
N SER A 54 -5.19 -5.27 3.57
CA SER A 54 -5.09 -5.62 4.99
C SER A 54 -3.62 -5.66 5.45
N LEU A 55 -2.75 -6.31 4.66
CA LEU A 55 -1.31 -6.33 4.88
C LEU A 55 -0.71 -4.91 4.80
N TYR A 56 -1.13 -4.11 3.81
CA TYR A 56 -0.69 -2.72 3.66
C TYR A 56 -1.09 -1.85 4.87
N SER A 57 -2.33 -1.96 5.33
CA SER A 57 -2.82 -1.24 6.51
C SER A 57 -2.08 -1.68 7.77
N TRP A 58 -1.84 -2.98 7.94
CA TRP A 58 -1.07 -3.52 9.05
C TRP A 58 0.38 -3.01 9.04
N LEU A 59 1.01 -2.97 7.85
CA LEU A 59 2.37 -2.47 7.67
C LEU A 59 2.47 -0.96 7.97
N LEU A 60 1.49 -0.17 7.54
CA LEU A 60 1.42 1.27 7.84
C LEU A 60 1.23 1.55 9.34
N ASN A 61 0.54 0.68 10.07
CA ASN A 61 0.34 0.80 11.52
C ASN A 61 1.47 0.16 12.33
N GLU A 62 2.61 -0.13 11.70
CA GLU A 62 3.78 -0.78 12.31
C GLU A 62 3.45 -2.09 13.03
N GLY A 63 2.46 -2.84 12.53
CA GLY A 63 2.02 -4.09 13.16
C GLY A 63 3.11 -5.15 13.26
N TYR A 64 4.19 -5.05 12.48
CA TYR A 64 5.36 -5.92 12.55
C TYR A 64 6.15 -5.77 13.87
N ASN A 65 5.93 -4.70 14.64
CA ASN A 65 6.56 -4.55 15.95
C ASN A 65 6.15 -5.67 16.92
N THR A 66 4.97 -6.25 16.75
CA THR A 66 4.47 -7.37 17.57
C THR A 66 5.03 -8.73 17.15
N CYS A 67 5.69 -8.86 15.99
CA CYS A 67 6.29 -10.12 15.56
C CYS A 67 7.58 -10.40 16.34
N GLU A 68 7.81 -11.64 16.75
CA GLU A 68 9.04 -12.02 17.46
C GLU A 68 10.24 -12.20 16.52
N SER A 69 9.98 -12.60 15.26
CA SER A 69 11.03 -12.83 14.28
C SER A 69 11.70 -11.54 13.81
N GLN A 70 13.00 -11.43 14.06
CA GLN A 70 13.82 -10.30 13.63
C GLN A 70 13.98 -10.23 12.10
N GLU A 71 13.89 -11.37 11.42
CA GLU A 71 13.92 -11.44 9.95
C GLU A 71 12.65 -10.86 9.31
N VAL A 72 11.48 -11.15 9.89
CA VAL A 72 10.21 -10.54 9.45
C VAL A 72 10.23 -9.03 9.70
N LYS A 73 10.76 -8.60 10.85
CA LYS A 73 10.87 -7.17 11.20
C LYS A 73 11.74 -6.39 10.22
N SER A 74 12.92 -6.89 9.85
CA SER A 74 13.81 -6.17 8.92
C SER A 74 13.18 -6.00 7.54
N LEU A 75 12.53 -7.04 7.01
CA LEU A 75 11.77 -6.98 5.75
C LEU A 75 10.60 -6.00 5.83
N CYS A 76 9.86 -6.01 6.93
CA CYS A 76 8.74 -5.10 7.13
C CYS A 76 9.20 -3.64 7.25
N ILE A 77 10.34 -3.35 7.86
CA ILE A 77 10.89 -1.98 7.95
C ILE A 77 11.24 -1.44 6.56
N GLU A 78 11.86 -2.25 5.70
CA GLU A 78 12.17 -1.83 4.33
C GLU A 78 10.88 -1.57 3.53
N ALA A 79 9.93 -2.50 3.65
CA ALA A 79 8.65 -2.38 2.96
C ALA A 79 7.78 -1.24 3.50
N HIS A 80 7.88 -0.89 4.78
CA HIS A 80 7.15 0.21 5.38
C HIS A 80 7.50 1.53 4.69
N LYS A 81 8.77 1.74 4.34
CA LYS A 81 9.20 2.92 3.55
C LYS A 81 8.49 2.96 2.19
N LYS A 82 8.40 1.83 1.49
CA LYS A 82 7.67 1.71 0.22
C LYS A 82 6.17 1.97 0.41
N ALA A 83 5.58 1.47 1.50
CA ALA A 83 4.18 1.66 1.81
C ALA A 83 3.82 3.12 2.11
N VAL A 84 4.68 3.81 2.87
CA VAL A 84 4.57 5.25 3.14
C VAL A 84 4.73 6.07 1.86
N MET A 85 5.67 5.71 0.99
CA MET A 85 5.80 6.37 -0.32
C MET A 85 4.54 6.21 -1.17
N ALA A 86 3.96 5.00 -1.23
CA ALA A 86 2.69 4.76 -1.92
C ALA A 86 1.54 5.58 -1.31
N LYS A 87 1.48 5.71 0.02
CA LYS A 87 0.49 6.56 0.72
C LYS A 87 0.60 8.01 0.27
N TYR A 88 1.81 8.57 0.25
CA TYR A 88 2.02 9.96 -0.18
C TYR A 88 1.69 10.17 -1.66
N LEU A 89 2.08 9.23 -2.54
CA LEU A 89 1.71 9.28 -3.96
C LEU A 89 0.20 9.29 -4.15
N MET A 90 -0.52 8.44 -3.41
CA MET A 90 -1.98 8.42 -3.44
C MET A 90 -2.58 9.73 -2.93
N GLN A 91 -2.11 10.24 -1.78
CA GLN A 91 -2.60 11.49 -1.21
C GLN A 91 -2.39 12.68 -2.17
N VAL A 92 -1.21 12.80 -2.76
CA VAL A 92 -0.92 13.84 -3.76
C VAL A 92 -1.82 13.69 -4.99
N GLY A 93 -2.02 12.45 -5.46
CA GLY A 93 -2.96 12.15 -6.55
C GLY A 93 -4.39 12.60 -6.24
N VAL A 94 -4.90 12.30 -5.04
CA VAL A 94 -6.24 12.75 -4.59
C VAL A 94 -6.32 14.27 -4.55
N VAL A 95 -5.31 14.96 -3.99
CA VAL A 95 -5.30 16.44 -3.92
C VAL A 95 -5.35 17.04 -5.34
N LEU A 96 -4.55 16.52 -6.27
CA LEU A 96 -4.56 16.96 -7.67
C LEU A 96 -5.90 16.71 -8.35
N LEU A 97 -6.57 15.59 -8.05
CA LEU A 97 -7.90 15.31 -8.58
C LEU A 97 -8.96 16.27 -8.04
N VAL A 98 -8.94 16.57 -6.74
CA VAL A 98 -9.89 17.52 -6.12
C VAL A 98 -9.69 18.92 -6.71
N VAL A 99 -8.45 19.41 -6.75
CA VAL A 99 -8.12 20.73 -7.31
C VAL A 99 -8.42 20.77 -8.81
N GLY A 100 -8.01 19.76 -9.56
CA GLY A 100 -8.25 19.66 -11.00
C GLY A 100 -9.74 19.59 -11.36
N SER A 101 -10.56 18.94 -10.51
CA SER A 101 -12.01 18.87 -10.68
C SER A 101 -12.64 20.25 -10.44
N GLY A 102 -12.21 20.95 -9.40
CA GLY A 102 -12.67 22.32 -9.12
C GLY A 102 -12.36 23.28 -10.26
N LEU A 103 -11.14 23.22 -10.81
CA LEU A 103 -10.76 24.03 -11.97
C LEU A 103 -11.57 23.69 -13.22
N ALA A 104 -11.77 22.40 -13.50
CA ALA A 104 -12.56 21.96 -14.65
C ALA A 104 -14.03 22.39 -14.55
N LEU A 105 -14.62 22.34 -13.35
CA LEU A 105 -15.97 22.85 -13.08
C LEU A 105 -16.07 24.37 -13.21
N ALA A 106 -15.00 25.10 -12.86
CA ALA A 106 -14.91 26.55 -13.01
C ALA A 106 -14.64 27.00 -14.47
N GLY A 107 -14.48 26.06 -15.42
CA GLY A 107 -14.28 26.35 -16.84
C GLY A 107 -12.82 26.62 -17.24
N TYR A 108 -11.86 26.25 -16.39
CA TYR A 108 -10.41 26.35 -16.64
C TYR A 108 -9.77 25.00 -17.01
#